data_AF-A0A7R9QYW8-F1
#
_entry.id   AF-A0A7R9QYW8-F1
#
_cell.length_a   1.000
_cell.length_b   1.000
_cell.length_c   1.000
_cell.angle_alpha   90.00
_cell.angle_beta   90.00
_cell.angle_gamma   90.00
#
_symmetry.space_group_name_H-M   'P 1'
#
loop_
_entity.id
_entity.type
_entity.pdbx_description
1 polymer ?
#
loop_
_entity_poly.entity_id
_entity_poly.type
_entity_poly.pdbx_seq_one_letter_code
_entity_poly.pdbx_strand_id
1 'polypeptide(L)'
;MSDEEMVTTDGEEYNAELTEEEVEGWRKSWEITDHWVLRRDFILTHKVKYPLDRLLCLAQTFVNINVLGNEYDPQIMKLIARLAEDVTSFHEFKRNNLLKK
;
A
#
# COMPACT_ATOMS: atom_id res chain seq x y z
N MET A 1 -16.22 -26.38 15.73
CA MET A 1 -15.41 -25.16 15.90
C MET A 1 -15.55 -24.45 14.57
N SER A 2 -16.25 -23.34 14.58
CA SER A 2 -16.88 -22.69 13.43
C SER A 2 -15.86 -22.33 12.35
N ASP A 3 -16.07 -22.89 11.17
CA ASP A 3 -15.53 -22.40 9.90
C ASP A 3 -16.09 -20.98 9.70
N GLU A 4 -15.25 -19.96 9.87
CA GLU A 4 -15.58 -18.62 9.38
C GLU A 4 -15.46 -18.67 7.85
N GLU A 5 -16.59 -18.95 7.21
CA GLU A 5 -16.78 -18.72 5.78
C GLU A 5 -16.36 -17.28 5.46
N MET A 6 -15.26 -17.15 4.71
CA MET A 6 -14.95 -15.88 4.06
C MET A 6 -16.04 -15.60 3.04
N VAL A 7 -17.01 -14.78 3.45
CA VAL A 7 -18.05 -14.21 2.61
C VAL A 7 -17.38 -13.39 1.51
N THR A 8 -17.18 -14.00 0.34
CA THR A 8 -16.81 -13.30 -0.89
C THR A 8 -18.09 -12.76 -1.50
N THR A 9 -18.55 -11.60 -1.02
CA THR A 9 -19.59 -10.84 -1.72
C THR A 9 -19.00 -10.25 -2.99
N ASP A 10 -19.61 -10.64 -4.11
CA ASP A 10 -19.53 -10.00 -5.43
C ASP A 10 -18.19 -10.11 -6.16
N GLY A 11 -18.01 -11.20 -6.92
CA GLY A 11 -17.49 -11.23 -8.30
C GLY A 11 -16.27 -10.40 -8.74
N GLU A 12 -15.45 -9.84 -7.86
CA GLU A 12 -14.27 -9.05 -8.20
C GLU A 12 -13.02 -9.94 -8.22
N GLU A 13 -12.40 -10.09 -9.40
CA GLU A 13 -11.11 -10.75 -9.56
C GLU A 13 -10.05 -10.03 -8.72
N TYR A 14 -9.59 -10.69 -7.65
CA TYR A 14 -8.48 -10.19 -6.84
C TYR A 14 -7.16 -10.29 -7.62
N ASN A 15 -6.25 -9.33 -7.42
CA ASN A 15 -4.96 -9.24 -8.12
C ASN A 15 -3.94 -10.29 -7.60
N ALA A 16 -4.37 -11.52 -7.32
CA ALA A 16 -3.51 -12.57 -6.76
C ALA A 16 -2.32 -12.88 -7.69
N GLU A 17 -2.57 -12.91 -9.00
CA GLU A 17 -1.57 -13.20 -10.03
C GLU A 17 -0.69 -11.99 -10.38
N LEU A 18 -0.98 -10.79 -9.86
CA LEU A 18 -0.21 -9.58 -10.18
C LEU A 18 1.26 -9.75 -9.77
N THR A 19 2.14 -9.64 -10.76
CA THR A 19 3.57 -9.86 -10.63
C THR A 19 4.33 -8.57 -10.30
N GLU A 20 5.55 -8.70 -9.76
CA GLU A 20 6.41 -7.53 -9.51
C GLU A 20 6.75 -6.77 -10.79
N GLU A 21 6.88 -7.48 -11.92
CA GLU A 21 7.18 -6.90 -13.23
C GLU A 21 6.03 -6.01 -13.74
N GLU A 22 4.78 -6.49 -13.62
CA GLU A 22 3.60 -5.69 -13.97
C GLU A 22 3.50 -4.45 -13.09
N VAL A 23 3.80 -4.57 -11.79
CA VAL A 23 3.79 -3.45 -10.86
C VAL A 23 4.83 -2.39 -11.25
N GLU A 24 6.02 -2.79 -11.72
CA GLU A 24 7.05 -1.84 -12.19
C GLU A 24 6.55 -0.95 -13.34
N GLY A 25 5.60 -1.43 -14.14
CA GLY A 25 4.92 -0.63 -15.17
C GLY A 25 4.18 0.60 -14.64
N TRP A 26 3.87 0.66 -13.33
CA TRP A 26 3.21 1.81 -12.71
C TRP A 26 4.18 2.82 -12.07
N ARG A 27 5.48 2.59 -12.15
CA ARG A 27 6.47 3.55 -11.71
C ARG A 27 6.44 4.79 -12.59
N LYS A 28 6.45 5.98 -11.99
CA LYS A 28 6.57 7.23 -12.75
C LYS A 28 8.04 7.58 -12.93
N SER A 29 8.43 8.05 -14.12
CA SER A 29 9.84 8.37 -14.42
C SER A 29 10.43 9.48 -13.54
N TRP A 30 9.57 10.36 -13.01
CA TRP A 30 9.92 11.44 -12.09
C TRP A 30 9.75 11.06 -10.61
N GLU A 31 9.42 9.81 -10.30
CA GLU A 31 9.23 9.37 -8.93
C GLU A 31 10.58 9.12 -8.25
N ILE A 32 10.72 9.68 -7.04
CA ILE A 32 11.88 9.44 -6.19
C ILE A 32 11.94 7.94 -5.85
N THR A 33 13.12 7.34 -5.98
CA THR A 33 13.31 5.88 -5.83
C THR A 33 12.75 5.34 -4.52
N ASP A 34 13.06 5.96 -3.38
CA ASP A 34 12.56 5.49 -2.07
C ASP A 34 11.03 5.55 -1.98
N HIS A 35 10.41 6.57 -2.60
CA HIS A 35 8.94 6.70 -2.62
C HIS A 35 8.33 5.59 -3.47
N TRP A 36 8.95 5.30 -4.62
CA TRP A 36 8.52 4.20 -5.49
C TRP A 36 8.60 2.86 -4.77
N VAL A 37 9.72 2.55 -4.11
CA VAL A 37 9.89 1.28 -3.37
C VAL A 37 8.79 1.11 -2.33
N LEU A 38 8.51 2.15 -1.55
CA LEU A 38 7.43 2.13 -0.55
C LEU A 38 6.05 1.92 -1.19
N ARG A 39 5.78 2.59 -2.33
CA ARG A 39 4.51 2.45 -3.05
C ARG A 39 4.33 1.05 -3.64
N ARG A 40 5.38 0.52 -4.29
CA ARG A 40 5.41 -0.81 -4.89
C ARG A 40 5.16 -1.89 -3.83
N ASP A 41 5.86 -1.82 -2.71
CA ASP A 41 5.73 -2.81 -1.65
C ASP A 41 4.34 -2.74 -1.00
N PHE A 42 3.75 -1.55 -0.86
CA PHE A 42 2.35 -1.41 -0.43
C PHE A 42 1.39 -2.14 -1.39
N ILE A 43 1.58 -1.96 -2.70
CA ILE A 43 0.75 -2.62 -3.73
C ILE A 43 0.87 -4.14 -3.59
N LEU A 44 2.09 -4.68 -3.58
CA LEU A 44 2.34 -6.12 -3.50
C LEU A 44 1.80 -6.73 -2.20
N THR A 45 1.93 -6.01 -1.08
CA THR A 45 1.45 -6.46 0.24
C THR A 45 -0.08 -6.60 0.29
N HIS A 46 -0.81 -5.71 -0.41
CA HIS A 46 -2.27 -5.61 -0.31
C HIS A 46 -3.01 -5.99 -1.59
N LYS A 47 -2.32 -6.57 -2.58
CA LYS A 47 -2.86 -6.85 -3.93
C LYS A 47 -4.12 -7.73 -3.95
N VAL A 48 -4.28 -8.59 -2.96
CA VAL A 48 -5.44 -9.49 -2.80
C VAL A 48 -6.56 -8.91 -1.93
N LYS A 49 -6.38 -7.74 -1.31
CA LYS A 49 -7.35 -7.15 -0.38
C LYS A 49 -8.27 -6.11 -1.04
N TYR A 50 -7.86 -5.56 -2.18
CA TYR A 50 -8.55 -4.44 -2.83
C TYR A 50 -8.54 -4.60 -4.36
N PRO A 51 -9.60 -4.13 -5.05
CA PRO A 51 -9.59 -3.95 -6.50
C PRO A 51 -8.44 -3.04 -6.93
N LEU A 52 -7.92 -3.25 -8.15
CA LEU A 52 -6.70 -2.60 -8.63
C LEU A 52 -6.75 -1.06 -8.52
N ASP A 53 -7.79 -0.42 -9.04
CA ASP A 53 -7.91 1.05 -9.01
C ASP A 53 -7.89 1.60 -7.57
N ARG A 54 -8.57 0.91 -6.66
CA ARG A 54 -8.60 1.26 -5.24
C ARG A 54 -7.23 1.04 -4.60
N LEU A 55 -6.55 -0.05 -4.92
CA LEU A 55 -5.22 -0.37 -4.42
C LEU A 55 -4.20 0.70 -4.84
N LEU A 56 -4.20 1.11 -6.10
CA LEU A 56 -3.30 2.14 -6.63
C LEU A 56 -3.55 3.49 -5.94
N CYS A 57 -4.82 3.85 -5.71
CA CYS A 57 -5.19 5.05 -4.97
C CYS A 57 -4.71 5.01 -3.51
N LEU A 58 -4.91 3.88 -2.82
CA LEU A 58 -4.44 3.69 -1.44
C LEU A 58 -2.91 3.75 -1.36
N ALA A 59 -2.20 3.14 -2.30
CA ALA A 59 -0.75 3.15 -2.33
C ALA A 59 -0.17 4.56 -2.51
N GLN A 60 -0.79 5.38 -3.38
CA GLN A 60 -0.39 6.79 -3.53
C GLN A 60 -0.71 7.60 -2.27
N THR A 61 -1.89 7.39 -1.68
CA THR A 61 -2.30 8.06 -0.44
C THR A 61 -1.36 7.71 0.71
N PHE A 62 -0.92 6.46 0.80
CA PHE A 62 0.06 6.00 1.77
C PHE A 62 1.38 6.79 1.71
N VAL A 63 1.94 6.97 0.52
CA VAL A 63 3.16 7.78 0.33
C VAL A 63 2.90 9.25 0.66
N ASN A 64 1.76 9.80 0.22
CA ASN A 64 1.41 11.19 0.48
C ASN A 64 1.33 11.49 1.99
N ILE A 65 0.75 10.59 2.78
CA ILE A 65 0.65 10.76 4.24
C ILE A 65 2.00 10.55 4.90
N ASN A 66 2.63 9.41 4.66
CA ASN A 66 3.76 8.97 5.50
C ASN A 66 5.11 9.55 5.07
N VAL A 67 5.21 10.02 3.83
CA VAL A 67 6.46 10.55 3.27
C VAL A 67 6.34 12.05 3.00
N LEU A 68 5.23 12.50 2.41
CA LEU A 68 5.03 13.92 2.08
C LEU A 68 4.35 14.73 3.20
N GLY A 69 3.76 14.07 4.21
CA GLY A 69 3.14 14.73 5.36
C GLY A 69 1.75 15.31 5.10
N ASN A 70 1.04 14.82 4.06
CA ASN A 70 -0.32 15.27 3.77
C ASN A 70 -1.32 14.72 4.79
N GLU A 71 -2.38 15.49 5.03
CA GLU A 71 -3.52 15.08 5.86
C GLU A 71 -4.77 14.88 5.00
N TYR A 72 -5.57 13.89 5.37
CA TYR A 72 -6.82 13.50 4.71
C TYR A 72 -7.91 13.28 5.77
N ASP A 73 -9.10 12.89 5.33
CA ASP A 73 -10.21 12.54 6.23
C ASP A 73 -9.76 11.51 7.31
N PRO A 74 -10.18 11.67 8.58
CA PRO A 74 -9.75 10.79 9.67
C PRO A 74 -9.97 9.29 9.41
N GLN A 75 -11.00 8.90 8.66
CA GLN A 75 -11.23 7.50 8.31
C GLN A 75 -10.15 6.98 7.36
N ILE A 76 -9.74 7.78 6.39
CA ILE A 76 -8.64 7.47 5.47
C ILE A 76 -7.31 7.41 6.22
N MET A 77 -7.04 8.37 7.11
CA MET A 77 -5.82 8.37 7.92
C MET A 77 -5.69 7.08 8.76
N LYS A 78 -6.78 6.65 9.41
CA LYS A 78 -6.81 5.41 10.20
C LYS A 78 -6.63 4.16 9.34
N LEU A 79 -7.28 4.12 8.16
CA LEU A 79 -7.14 3.00 7.23
C LEU A 79 -5.70 2.86 6.76
N ILE A 80 -5.07 3.95 6.31
CA ILE A 80 -3.69 3.94 5.84
C ILE A 80 -2.72 3.56 6.95
N ALA A 81 -2.92 4.07 8.18
CA ALA A 81 -2.10 3.69 9.32
C ALA A 81 -2.13 2.18 9.58
N ARG A 82 -3.31 1.56 9.54
CA ARG A 82 -3.47 0.10 9.69
C ARG A 82 -2.76 -0.66 8.57
N LEU A 83 -2.95 -0.26 7.31
CA LEU A 83 -2.36 -0.96 6.17
C LEU A 83 -0.82 -0.82 6.12
N ALA A 84 -0.30 0.29 6.63
CA ALA A 84 1.15 0.55 6.70
C ALA A 84 1.87 -0.40 7.68
N GLU A 85 1.18 -0.99 8.66
CA GLU A 85 1.78 -1.93 9.61
C GLU A 85 2.28 -3.21 8.92
N ASP A 86 1.66 -3.61 7.81
CA ASP A 86 2.05 -4.81 7.06
C ASP A 86 3.21 -4.55 6.06
N VAL A 87 3.64 -3.30 5.88
CA VAL A 87 4.63 -2.93 4.84
C VAL A 87 6.04 -2.89 5.45
N THR A 88 6.81 -3.95 5.26
CA THR A 88 8.16 -4.10 5.85
C THR A 88 9.12 -2.96 5.49
N SER A 89 9.17 -2.55 4.22
CA SER A 89 10.04 -1.45 3.79
C SER A 89 9.68 -0.11 4.42
N PHE A 90 8.42 0.07 4.83
CA PHE A 90 8.01 1.26 5.55
C PHE A 90 8.61 1.32 6.96
N HIS A 91 8.66 0.19 7.68
CA HIS A 91 9.32 0.12 8.99
C HIS A 91 10.81 0.44 8.89
N GLU A 92 11.47 -0.07 7.86
CA GLU A 92 12.88 0.23 7.59
C GLU A 92 13.09 1.71 7.26
N PHE A 93 12.26 2.27 6.38
CA PHE A 93 12.27 3.68 6.05
C PHE A 93 12.06 4.56 7.29
N LYS A 94 11.06 4.26 8.12
CA LYS A 94 10.76 5.00 9.34
C LYS A 94 11.92 4.93 10.33
N ARG A 95 12.52 3.74 10.53
CA ARG A 95 13.71 3.57 11.37
C ARG A 95 14.87 4.45 10.87
N ASN A 96 15.16 4.43 9.57
CA ASN A 96 16.26 5.19 8.99
C ASN A 96 16.03 6.71 9.05
N ASN A 97 14.79 7.17 8.97
CA ASN A 97 14.45 8.59 9.06
C ASN A 97 14.37 9.10 10.50
N LEU A 98 14.00 8.25 11.47
CA LEU A 98 14.02 8.59 12.90
C LEU A 98 15.46 8.69 13.45
N LEU A 99 16.39 7.88 12.94
CA LEU A 99 17.81 7.91 13.31
C LEU A 99 18.57 9.13 12.75
N LYS A 100 17.95 9.92 11.85
CA LYS A 100 18.54 11.13 11.25
C LYS A 100 18.16 12.43 11.99
N LYS A 101 17.40 12.34 13.09
CA LYS A 101 17.08 13.47 13.99
C LYS A 101 18.00 13.46 15.20
#